data_AF-A0A521YAW4-F1
#
_entry.id   AF-A0A521YAW4-F1
#
_cell.length_a   1.000
_cell.length_b   1.000
_cell.length_c   1.000
_cell.angle_alpha   90.00
_cell.angle_beta   90.00
_cell.angle_gamma   90.00
#
_symmetry.space_group_name_H-M   'P 1'
#
loop_
_entity.id
_entity.type
_entity.pdbx_description
1 polymer ?
#
loop_
_entity_poly.entity_id
_entity_poly.type
_entity_poly.pdbx_seq_one_letter_code
_entity_poly.pdbx_strand_id
1 'polypeptide(L)' 'MARSILANSSSKLNLSHRQTEILEQLIMAGGQMAKSLEYLDSHFCLPAHAVKPAKRWAKLVMQFAKLLL' A
#
# COMPACT_ATOMS: atom_id res chain seq x y z
N MET A 1 -16.97 -9.54 -12.86
CA MET A 1 -17.73 -8.41 -12.29
C MET A 1 -17.67 -8.46 -10.77
N ALA A 2 -16.71 -7.76 -10.15
CA ALA A 2 -16.59 -7.63 -8.70
C ALA A 2 -16.09 -6.21 -8.36
N ARG A 3 -16.84 -5.19 -8.81
CA ARG A 3 -16.48 -3.77 -8.66
C ARG A 3 -17.33 -3.02 -7.63
N SER A 4 -18.01 -3.71 -6.71
CA SER A 4 -19.05 -3.07 -5.87
C SER A 4 -19.14 -3.55 -4.42
N ILE A 5 -18.01 -3.73 -3.72
CA ILE A 5 -18.03 -4.05 -2.27
C ILE A 5 -17.06 -3.17 -1.47
N LEU A 6 -16.89 -1.90 -1.84
CA LEU A 6 -16.21 -0.91 -0.99
C LEU A 6 -17.08 0.33 -0.72
N ALA A 7 -18.33 0.31 -1.16
CA ALA A 7 -19.28 1.38 -0.91
C ALA A 7 -20.23 0.99 0.24
N ASN A 8 -19.70 0.87 1.47
CA ASN A 8 -20.51 1.01 2.69
C ASN A 8 -19.64 1.15 3.95
N SER A 9 -19.20 2.37 4.24
CA SER A 9 -19.39 3.01 5.55
C SER A 9 -18.75 4.41 5.59
N SER A 10 -19.61 5.42 5.80
CA SER A 10 -19.36 6.64 6.59
C SER A 10 -18.20 7.62 6.28
N SER A 11 -17.54 7.58 5.13
CA SER A 11 -16.91 8.78 4.52
C SER A 11 -16.37 8.42 3.14
N LYS A 12 -17.06 8.80 2.06
CA LYS A 12 -16.40 8.83 0.74
C LYS A 12 -15.30 9.88 0.83
N LEU A 13 -14.06 9.44 1.02
CA LEU A 13 -12.88 10.28 0.80
C LEU A 13 -12.99 10.81 -0.64
N ASN A 14 -13.32 12.09 -0.79
CA ASN A 14 -13.35 12.77 -2.09
C ASN A 14 -11.90 13.00 -2.53
N LEU A 15 -11.27 11.93 -3.02
CA LEU A 15 -9.91 11.97 -3.55
C LEU A 15 -9.95 12.41 -5.02
N SER A 16 -9.02 13.28 -5.40
CA SER A 16 -8.71 13.53 -6.80
C SER A 16 -8.23 12.26 -7.49
N HIS A 17 -8.33 12.20 -8.81
CA HIS A 17 -7.87 11.04 -9.60
C HIS A 17 -6.43 10.65 -9.25
N ARG A 18 -5.53 11.64 -9.12
CA ARG A 18 -4.13 11.44 -8.75
C ARG A 18 -3.94 10.88 -7.32
N GLN A 19 -4.75 11.33 -6.36
CA GLN A 19 -4.71 10.80 -5.00
C GLN A 19 -5.21 9.34 -4.97
N THR A 20 -6.25 9.01 -5.75
CA THR A 20 -6.75 7.63 -5.88
C THR A 20 -5.69 6.71 -6.48
N GLU A 21 -5.01 7.11 -7.56
CA GLU A 21 -3.95 6.30 -8.17
C GLU A 21 -2.80 6.02 -7.18
N ILE A 22 -2.39 7.02 -6.40
CA ILE A 22 -1.33 6.85 -5.41
C ILE A 22 -1.80 5.96 -4.25
N LEU A 23 -3.07 6.06 -3.85
CA LEU A 23 -3.66 5.17 -2.85
C LEU A 23 -3.73 3.72 -3.33
N GLU A 24 -4.05 3.47 -4.60
CA GLU A 24 -4.02 2.14 -5.20
C GLU A 24 -2.59 1.58 -5.24
N GLN A 25 -1.61 2.42 -5.65
CA GLN A 25 -0.20 2.04 -5.66
C GLN A 25 0.33 1.75 -4.26
N LEU A 26 -0.13 2.49 -3.25
CA LEU A 26 0.08 2.17 -1.86
C LEU A 26 -0.43 0.76 -1.63
N ILE A 27 -1.74 0.53 -1.59
CA ILE A 27 -2.36 -0.77 -1.25
C ILE A 27 -1.62 -1.96 -1.90
N MET A 28 -1.31 -1.88 -3.20
CA MET A 28 -0.56 -2.93 -3.91
C MET A 28 0.86 -3.15 -3.34
N ALA A 29 1.64 -2.09 -3.13
CA ALA A 29 2.99 -2.20 -2.57
C ALA A 29 2.99 -2.78 -1.13
N GLY A 30 1.93 -2.54 -0.37
CA GLY A 30 1.79 -3.04 1.00
C GLY A 30 1.46 -4.51 1.02
N GLY A 31 0.58 -4.95 0.13
CA GLY A 31 0.33 -6.38 -0.09
C GLY A 31 1.60 -7.13 -0.52
N GLN A 32 2.42 -6.53 -1.39
CA GLN A 32 3.71 -7.11 -1.79
C GLN A 32 4.69 -7.19 -0.61
N MET A 33 4.75 -6.16 0.23
CA MET A 33 5.58 -6.15 1.43
C MET A 33 5.14 -7.20 2.43
N ALA A 34 3.83 -7.31 2.73
CA ALA A 34 3.28 -8.30 3.64
C ALA A 34 3.61 -9.73 3.19
N LYS A 35 3.38 -10.06 1.91
CA LYS A 35 3.75 -11.37 1.35
C LYS A 35 5.25 -11.65 1.43
N SER A 36 6.08 -10.63 1.20
CA SER A 36 7.53 -10.78 1.30
C SER A 36 7.98 -11.03 2.74
N LEU A 37 7.34 -10.36 3.71
CA LEU A 37 7.58 -10.57 5.14
C LEU A 37 7.10 -11.95 5.60
N GLU A 38 5.90 -12.37 5.21
CA GLU A 38 5.37 -13.71 5.50
C GLU A 38 6.29 -14.79 4.91
N TYR A 39 6.74 -14.63 3.66
CA TYR A 39 7.68 -15.55 3.02
C TYR A 39 9.01 -15.63 3.77
N LEU A 40 9.57 -14.48 4.19
CA LEU A 40 10.79 -14.44 4.98
C LEU A 40 10.59 -15.07 6.37
N ASP A 41 9.53 -14.73 7.08
CA ASP A 41 9.23 -15.31 8.39
C ASP A 41 9.13 -16.84 8.32
N SER A 42 8.52 -17.37 7.25
CA SER A 42 8.33 -18.81 7.06
C SER A 42 9.54 -19.55 6.47
N HIS A 43 10.50 -18.86 5.82
CA HIS A 43 11.60 -19.54 5.10
C HIS A 43 13.00 -19.08 5.53
N PHE A 44 13.19 -17.81 5.93
CA PHE A 44 14.51 -17.21 6.19
C PHE A 44 14.46 -15.97 7.11
N CYS A 45 15.27 -15.95 8.17
CA CYS A 45 15.63 -14.70 8.88
C CYS A 45 16.61 -13.82 8.07
N LEU A 46 16.23 -13.36 6.87
CA LEU A 46 17.06 -12.51 6.00
C LEU A 46 16.44 -11.12 5.79
N PRO A 47 16.74 -10.13 6.66
CA PRO A 47 16.12 -8.81 6.63
C PRO A 47 16.38 -8.03 5.33
N ALA A 48 17.47 -8.30 4.60
CA ALA A 48 17.83 -7.60 3.38
C ALA A 48 16.74 -7.62 2.28
N HIS A 49 15.94 -8.68 2.22
CA HIS A 49 14.86 -8.82 1.25
C HIS A 49 13.60 -8.03 1.64
N ALA A 50 13.37 -7.79 2.93
CA ALA A 50 12.26 -6.96 3.41
C ALA A 50 12.52 -5.45 3.27
N VAL A 51 13.79 -5.03 3.27
CA VAL A 51 14.18 -3.61 3.22
C VAL A 51 13.71 -2.92 1.93
N LYS A 52 13.80 -3.59 0.77
CA LYS A 52 13.41 -2.99 -0.52
C LYS A 52 11.89 -2.67 -0.61
N PRO A 53 10.97 -3.62 -0.35
CA PRO A 53 9.54 -3.32 -0.37
C PRO A 53 9.14 -2.32 0.72
N ALA A 54 9.74 -2.38 1.91
CA ALA A 54 9.47 -1.41 2.98
C ALA A 54 9.86 0.02 2.59
N LYS A 55 11.04 0.23 1.98
CA LYS A 55 11.46 1.54 1.47
C LYS A 55 10.50 2.08 0.39
N ARG A 56 10.02 1.20 -0.49
CA ARG A 56 9.06 1.58 -1.55
C ARG A 56 7.73 2.03 -0.93
N TRP A 57 7.20 1.26 0.02
CA TRP A 57 5.96 1.61 0.73
C TRP A 57 6.09 2.96 1.45
N ALA A 58 7.15 3.16 2.23
CA ALA A 58 7.39 4.41 2.95
C ALA A 58 7.43 5.64 2.02
N LYS A 59 8.06 5.53 0.84
CA LYS A 59 8.10 6.61 -0.15
C LYS A 59 6.71 6.95 -0.68
N LEU A 60 5.89 5.94 -1.01
CA LEU A 60 4.53 6.14 -1.50
C LEU A 60 3.63 6.77 -0.42
N VAL A 61 3.78 6.38 0.84
CA VAL A 61 3.01 6.95 1.97
C VAL A 61 3.33 8.43 2.09
N MET A 62 4.62 8.78 2.05
CA MET A 62 5.05 10.17 2.14
C MET A 62 4.59 11.00 0.93
N GLN A 63 4.54 10.43 -0.28
CA GLN A 63 3.99 11.10 -1.46
C GLN A 63 2.48 11.36 -1.33
N PHE A 64 1.73 10.39 -0.81
CA PHE A 64 0.31 10.54 -0.56
C PHE A 64 0.04 11.59 0.52
N ALA A 65 0.78 11.57 1.63
CA ALA A 65 0.66 12.55 2.71
C ALA A 65 0.90 13.98 2.22
N LYS A 66 1.90 14.21 1.36
CA LYS A 66 2.16 15.51 0.73
C LYS A 66 1.03 16.01 -0.17
N LEU A 67 0.19 15.12 -0.70
CA LEU A 67 -0.95 15.49 -1.55
C LEU A 67 -2.23 15.76 -0.73
N LEU A 68 -2.21 15.49 0.57
CA LEU A 68 -3.32 15.76 1.48
C LEU A 68 -3.15 17.08 2.24
N LEU A 69 -1.93 17.61 2.29
CA LEU A 69 -1.57 18.93 2.83
C LEU A 69 -1.75 20.01 1.75
#